data_AF-A0A931HXY7-F1
#
_entry.id   AF-A0A931HXY7-F1
#
_cell.length_a   1.000
_cell.length_b   1.000
_cell.length_c   1.000
_cell.angle_alpha   90.00
_cell.angle_beta   90.00
_cell.angle_gamma   90.00
#
_symmetry.space_group_name_H-M   'P 1'
#
loop_
_entity.id
_entity.type
_entity.pdbx_description
1 polymer ?
#
loop_
_entity_poly.entity_id
_entity_poly.type
_entity_poly.pdbx_seq_one_letter_code
_entity_poly.pdbx_strand_id
1 'polypeptide(L)'
;MNEEQSDPTLAIGGSKVETEFGNSLPEDIASNEEIAELKTIQRTIPELVQQYEKTIEELEGVQEELASLPSIWPTEARRITSGFGNRTHPVTKETSLHAGLDIAGPYRSEIYATADGRVTFAGNHGTYGNFIRINHPNEYQSQYGHMTELLDDYGQEVKKR
;
A
#
# COMPACT_ATOMS: atom_id res chain seq x y z
N MET A 1 24.81 44.11 -3.70
CA MET A 1 23.53 43.86 -4.36
C MET A 1 23.13 42.45 -3.96
N ASN A 2 22.07 42.37 -3.15
CA ASN A 2 21.44 41.12 -2.73
C ASN A 2 20.54 40.61 -3.86
N GLU A 3 20.27 39.30 -3.84
CA GLU A 3 19.01 38.58 -4.11
C GLU A 3 19.39 37.09 -4.03
N GLU A 4 19.09 36.31 -2.99
CA GLU A 4 17.81 35.86 -2.42
C GLU A 4 16.94 35.03 -3.38
N GLN A 5 16.86 33.72 -3.11
CA GLN A 5 15.89 32.74 -3.62
C GLN A 5 16.07 31.46 -2.79
N SER A 6 15.07 30.73 -2.29
CA SER A 6 13.64 30.91 -2.08
C SER A 6 13.21 29.70 -1.22
N ASP A 7 12.47 29.93 -0.14
CA ASP A 7 11.87 28.92 0.75
C ASP A 7 10.73 28.15 0.03
N PRO A 8 10.36 26.91 0.41
CA PRO A 8 9.27 26.79 1.39
C PRO A 8 9.37 25.57 2.34
N THR A 9 9.40 25.86 3.64
CA THR A 9 8.66 25.21 4.74
C THR A 9 7.81 23.95 4.42
N LEU A 10 8.15 22.83 5.07
CA LEU A 10 7.15 21.91 5.62
C LEU A 10 7.34 21.85 7.13
N ALA A 11 6.48 22.59 7.83
CA ALA A 11 6.49 22.76 9.27
C ALA A 11 5.89 21.52 9.95
N ILE A 12 6.74 20.73 10.61
CA ILE A 12 6.31 19.84 11.71
C ILE A 12 6.48 20.66 12.98
N GLY A 13 5.36 20.92 13.66
CA GLY A 13 5.27 21.82 14.81
C GLY A 13 6.14 21.39 15.98
N GLY A 14 7.39 21.85 15.99
CA GLY A 14 8.18 21.95 17.20
C GLY A 14 7.88 23.30 17.85
N SER A 15 7.26 23.29 19.03
CA SER A 15 7.44 24.42 19.93
C SER A 15 8.94 24.55 20.17
N LYS A 16 9.55 25.66 19.73
CA LYS A 16 10.92 26.01 20.11
C LYS A 16 10.94 26.13 21.64
N VAL A 17 11.35 25.06 22.30
CA VAL A 17 11.75 25.13 23.70
C VAL A 17 13.16 25.69 23.66
N GLU A 18 13.27 27.00 23.83
CA GLU A 18 14.54 27.62 24.19
C GLU A 18 14.86 27.17 25.62
N THR A 19 15.68 26.12 25.74
CA THR A 19 16.25 25.73 27.03
C THR A 19 17.48 26.59 27.27
N GLU A 20 17.28 27.72 27.93
CA GLU A 20 18.36 28.39 28.66
C GLU A 20 18.81 27.48 29.81
N PHE A 21 19.90 26.74 29.60
CA PHE A 21 20.58 26.04 30.68
C PHE A 21 21.29 27.08 31.56
N GLY A 22 20.53 27.66 32.49
CA GLY A 22 21.07 28.43 33.61
C GLY A 22 22.02 27.56 34.42
N ASN A 23 23.29 27.93 34.41
CA ASN A 23 24.37 27.24 35.10
C ASN A 23 24.31 27.54 36.61
N SER A 24 23.34 26.97 37.33
CA SER A 24 23.41 26.79 38.79
C SER A 24 22.35 25.80 39.25
N LEU A 25 22.75 24.54 39.44
CA LEU A 25 21.95 23.56 40.16
C LEU A 25 21.98 23.91 41.66
N PRO A 26 20.84 23.99 42.36
CA PRO A 26 20.81 24.10 43.83
C PRO A 26 21.39 22.83 44.48
N GLU A 27 22.16 23.01 45.55
CA GLU A 27 22.88 21.96 46.32
C GLU A 27 22.00 21.06 47.21
N ASP A 28 20.73 20.81 46.85
CA ASP A 28 19.95 19.75 47.49
C ASP A 28 19.97 18.53 46.57
N ILE A 29 20.96 17.69 46.83
CA ILE A 29 21.33 16.48 46.10
C ILE A 29 20.07 15.60 45.98
N ALA A 30 19.47 15.57 44.79
CA ALA A 30 18.51 14.52 44.41
C ALA A 30 19.06 13.19 44.93
N SER A 31 18.25 12.43 45.64
CA SER A 31 18.70 11.20 46.28
C SER A 31 19.49 10.35 45.27
N ASN A 32 20.56 9.67 45.69
CA ASN A 32 21.41 8.88 44.79
C ASN A 32 20.59 7.91 43.92
N GLU A 33 19.40 7.53 44.39
CA GLU A 33 18.41 6.71 43.72
C GLU A 33 17.76 7.43 42.51
N GLU A 34 17.27 8.66 42.68
CA GLU A 34 16.68 9.47 41.58
C GLU A 34 17.71 9.80 40.49
N ILE A 35 18.96 10.09 40.87
CA ILE A 35 20.06 10.32 39.90
C ILE A 35 20.41 9.03 39.15
N ALA A 36 20.35 7.87 39.82
CA ALA A 36 20.57 6.58 39.19
C ALA A 36 19.44 6.21 38.21
N GLU A 37 18.19 6.52 38.55
CA GLU A 37 17.04 6.37 37.66
C GLU A 37 17.16 7.26 36.42
N LEU A 38 17.46 8.56 36.57
CA LEU A 38 17.64 9.47 35.44
C LEU A 38 18.76 9.03 34.49
N LYS A 39 19.90 8.55 35.03
CA LYS A 39 20.99 7.99 34.22
C LYS A 39 20.59 6.71 33.50
N THR A 40 19.79 5.88 34.16
CA THR A 40 19.26 4.65 33.56
C THR A 40 18.34 5.00 32.39
N ILE A 41 17.42 5.95 32.59
CA ILE A 41 16.51 6.45 31.55
C ILE A 41 17.31 7.06 30.38
N GLN A 42 18.31 7.90 30.65
CA GLN A 42 19.16 8.47 29.60
C GLN A 42 19.90 7.41 28.77
N ARG A 43 20.27 6.29 29.39
CA ARG A 43 20.91 5.16 28.70
C ARG A 43 19.91 4.34 27.88
N THR A 44 18.68 4.16 28.36
CA THR A 44 17.69 3.31 27.68
C THR A 44 16.93 4.03 26.58
N ILE A 45 16.78 5.36 26.62
CA ILE A 45 16.11 6.14 25.56
C ILE A 45 16.71 5.87 24.16
N PRO A 46 18.03 5.93 23.95
CA PRO A 46 18.61 5.67 22.63
C PRO A 46 18.39 4.24 22.13
N GLU A 47 18.41 3.25 23.05
CA GLU A 47 18.12 1.85 22.71
C GLU A 47 16.66 1.70 22.27
N LEU A 48 15.73 2.34 22.99
CA LEU A 48 14.31 2.31 22.69
C LEU A 48 13.97 3.04 21.37
N VAL A 49 14.61 4.19 21.11
CA VAL A 49 14.44 4.91 19.84
C VAL A 49 14.88 4.06 18.66
N GLN A 50 16.06 3.44 18.73
CA GLN A 50 16.53 2.53 17.68
C GLN A 50 15.59 1.34 17.47
N GLN A 51 15.03 0.79 18.55
CA GLN A 51 14.05 -0.27 18.46
C GLN A 51 12.79 0.19 17.71
N TYR A 52 12.25 1.38 18.02
CA TYR A 52 11.08 1.92 17.35
C TYR A 52 11.35 2.23 15.87
N GLU A 53 12.49 2.82 15.54
CA GLU A 53 12.90 3.08 14.15
C GLU A 53 12.91 1.78 13.33
N LYS A 54 13.50 0.72 13.89
CA LYS A 54 13.52 -0.58 13.24
C LYS A 54 12.11 -1.17 13.06
N THR A 55 11.26 -1.08 14.07
CA THR A 55 9.88 -1.58 13.95
C THR A 55 9.08 -0.79 12.90
N ILE A 56 9.31 0.52 12.78
CA ILE A 56 8.67 1.33 11.73
C ILE A 56 9.09 0.84 10.34
N GLU A 57 10.39 0.64 10.11
CA GLU A 57 10.91 0.12 8.83
C GLU A 57 10.32 -1.27 8.49
N GLU A 58 10.25 -2.17 9.48
CA GLU A 58 9.62 -3.48 9.31
C GLU A 58 8.13 -3.36 8.94
N LEU A 59 7.40 -2.44 9.59
CA LEU A 59 5.98 -2.21 9.31
C LEU A 59 5.74 -1.57 7.94
N GLU A 60 6.64 -0.70 7.48
CA GLU A 60 6.58 -0.14 6.13
C GLU A 60 6.74 -1.23 5.07
N GLY A 61 7.72 -2.13 5.24
CA GLY A 61 7.91 -3.28 4.35
C GLY A 61 6.70 -4.21 4.30
N VAL A 62 6.11 -4.51 5.46
CA VAL A 62 4.88 -5.34 5.54
C VAL A 62 3.70 -4.64 4.85
N GLN A 63 3.56 -3.32 5.00
CA GLN A 63 2.49 -2.57 4.33
C GLN A 63 2.63 -2.61 2.81
N GLU A 64 3.85 -2.46 2.28
CA GLU A 64 4.11 -2.55 0.85
C GLU A 64 3.79 -3.95 0.31
N GLU A 65 4.19 -5.00 1.02
CA GLU A 65 3.86 -6.38 0.67
C GLU A 65 2.34 -6.60 0.61
N LEU A 66 1.61 -6.20 1.66
CA LEU A 66 0.16 -6.36 1.73
C LEU A 66 -0.59 -5.54 0.67
N ALA A 67 -0.06 -4.38 0.28
CA ALA A 67 -0.60 -3.56 -0.80
C ALA A 67 -0.43 -4.25 -2.16
N SER A 68 0.68 -4.96 -2.37
CA SER A 68 0.97 -5.68 -3.62
C SER A 68 0.16 -6.97 -3.82
N LEU A 69 -0.40 -7.54 -2.74
CA LEU A 69 -1.10 -8.82 -2.78
C LEU A 69 -2.54 -8.69 -3.28
N PRO A 70 -2.92 -9.32 -4.42
CA PRO A 70 -4.28 -9.31 -4.96
C PRO A 70 -5.25 -10.05 -4.02
N SER A 71 -5.83 -9.33 -3.05
CA SER A 71 -6.48 -9.96 -1.89
C SER A 71 -7.89 -9.44 -1.60
N ILE A 72 -8.33 -8.39 -2.29
CA ILE A 72 -9.71 -7.90 -2.19
C ILE A 72 -10.57 -8.43 -3.33
N TRP A 73 -11.89 -8.32 -3.14
CA TRP A 73 -12.87 -8.69 -4.15
C TRP A 73 -13.03 -7.55 -5.18
N PRO A 74 -13.02 -7.85 -6.50
CA PRO A 74 -12.81 -6.83 -7.53
C PRO A 74 -14.05 -6.01 -7.92
N THR A 75 -15.22 -6.24 -7.33
CA THR A 75 -16.48 -5.55 -7.69
C THR A 75 -17.50 -5.68 -6.56
N GLU A 76 -18.56 -4.88 -6.50
CA GLU A 76 -19.61 -5.07 -5.50
C GLU A 76 -20.47 -6.34 -5.74
N ALA A 77 -20.49 -6.84 -6.98
CA ALA A 77 -21.25 -8.03 -7.34
C ALA A 77 -20.65 -9.30 -6.69
N ARG A 78 -21.50 -10.14 -6.09
CA ARG A 78 -21.07 -11.35 -5.34
C ARG A 78 -21.38 -12.68 -6.03
N ARG A 79 -22.10 -12.65 -7.15
CA ARG A 79 -22.55 -13.87 -7.82
C ARG A 79 -21.48 -14.38 -8.79
N ILE A 80 -20.91 -15.54 -8.48
CA ILE A 80 -20.03 -16.26 -9.40
C ILE A 80 -20.90 -17.09 -10.36
N THR A 81 -20.67 -16.95 -11.66
CA THR A 81 -21.33 -17.77 -12.70
C THR A 81 -20.43 -18.87 -13.24
N SER A 82 -19.11 -18.69 -13.20
CA SER A 82 -18.14 -19.72 -13.57
C SER A 82 -16.88 -19.60 -12.73
N GLY A 83 -16.43 -20.71 -12.14
CA GLY A 83 -15.20 -20.78 -11.36
C GLY A 83 -13.97 -21.02 -12.23
N PHE A 84 -12.80 -20.92 -11.61
CA PHE A 84 -11.54 -21.36 -12.20
C PHE A 84 -11.51 -22.88 -12.35
N GLY A 85 -10.96 -23.37 -13.46
CA GLY A 85 -10.69 -24.80 -13.65
C GLY A 85 -11.15 -25.36 -14.99
N ASN A 86 -11.03 -26.67 -15.14
CA ASN A 86 -11.36 -27.35 -16.38
C ASN A 86 -12.87 -27.43 -16.60
N ARG A 87 -13.31 -27.07 -17.81
CA ARG A 87 -14.69 -27.20 -18.27
C ARG A 87 -14.75 -28.03 -19.55
N THR A 88 -15.65 -29.00 -19.58
CA THR A 88 -15.93 -29.77 -20.79
C THR A 88 -16.97 -29.04 -21.62
N HIS A 89 -16.62 -28.68 -22.86
CA HIS A 89 -17.55 -28.05 -23.77
C HIS A 89 -18.71 -29.01 -24.08
N PRO A 90 -19.98 -28.59 -23.93
CA PRO A 90 -21.12 -29.50 -23.93
C PRO A 90 -21.31 -30.23 -25.28
N VAL A 91 -20.89 -29.60 -26.37
CA VAL A 91 -21.08 -30.09 -27.75
C VAL A 91 -19.84 -30.81 -28.27
N THR A 92 -18.65 -30.20 -28.14
CA THR A 92 -17.41 -30.77 -28.70
C THR A 92 -16.76 -31.79 -27.77
N LYS A 93 -17.21 -31.89 -26.51
CA LYS A 93 -16.62 -32.72 -25.44
C LYS A 93 -15.15 -32.43 -25.13
N GLU A 94 -14.61 -31.35 -25.69
CA GLU A 94 -13.25 -30.91 -25.42
C GLU A 94 -13.18 -30.25 -24.04
N THR A 95 -12.15 -30.58 -23.28
CA THR A 95 -11.88 -29.94 -22.00
C THR A 95 -11.01 -28.71 -22.25
N SER A 96 -11.49 -27.54 -21.82
CA SER A 96 -10.75 -26.28 -21.84
C SER A 96 -10.56 -25.77 -20.42
N LEU A 97 -9.41 -25.16 -20.13
CA LEU A 97 -9.17 -24.51 -18.85
C LEU A 97 -9.84 -23.12 -18.85
N HIS A 98 -10.73 -22.88 -17.89
CA HIS A 98 -11.16 -21.54 -17.55
C HIS A 98 -10.17 -20.94 -16.57
N ALA A 99 -9.22 -20.15 -17.10
CA ALA A 99 -8.13 -19.55 -16.34
C ALA A 99 -8.55 -18.24 -15.63
N GLY A 100 -9.77 -18.18 -15.10
CA GLY A 100 -10.34 -16.99 -14.49
C GLY A 100 -11.61 -17.27 -13.70
N LEU A 101 -12.22 -16.20 -13.20
CA LEU A 101 -13.47 -16.22 -12.45
C LEU A 101 -14.48 -15.31 -13.14
N ASP A 102 -15.65 -15.86 -13.47
CA ASP A 102 -16.75 -15.07 -14.03
C ASP A 102 -17.68 -14.60 -12.92
N ILE A 103 -17.75 -13.28 -12.74
CA ILE A 103 -18.60 -12.62 -11.75
C ILE A 103 -19.73 -11.89 -12.48
N ALA A 104 -20.97 -12.24 -12.17
CA ALA A 104 -22.14 -11.60 -12.75
C ALA A 104 -22.54 -10.36 -11.93
N GLY A 105 -22.45 -9.19 -12.55
CA GLY A 105 -22.94 -7.92 -12.03
C GLY A 105 -23.85 -7.18 -13.02
N PRO A 106 -24.56 -6.12 -12.57
CA PRO A 106 -25.26 -5.20 -13.47
C PRO A 106 -24.36 -4.61 -14.55
N TYR A 107 -24.97 -4.15 -15.65
CA TYR A 107 -24.27 -3.39 -16.68
C TYR A 107 -23.59 -2.15 -16.08
N ARG A 108 -22.35 -1.87 -16.49
CA ARG A 108 -21.47 -0.80 -15.95
C ARG A 108 -21.22 -0.89 -14.43
N SER A 109 -21.19 -2.09 -13.88
CA SER A 109 -20.67 -2.29 -12.52
C SER A 109 -19.22 -1.84 -12.44
N GLU A 110 -18.87 -1.15 -11.35
CA GLU A 110 -17.49 -0.75 -11.06
C GLU A 110 -16.63 -1.99 -10.83
N ILE A 111 -15.39 -1.91 -11.34
CA ILE A 111 -14.35 -2.93 -11.21
C ILE A 111 -13.13 -2.25 -10.60
N TYR A 112 -12.55 -2.88 -9.59
CA TYR A 112 -11.47 -2.32 -8.79
C TYR A 112 -10.20 -3.17 -8.91
N ALA A 113 -9.05 -2.50 -8.86
CA ALA A 113 -7.76 -3.14 -8.71
C ALA A 113 -7.70 -3.90 -7.38
N THR A 114 -7.30 -5.17 -7.42
CA THR A 114 -7.27 -6.03 -6.23
C THR A 114 -6.01 -5.85 -5.36
N ALA A 115 -5.05 -5.10 -5.89
CA ALA A 115 -3.78 -4.73 -5.28
C ALA A 115 -3.21 -3.47 -5.97
N ASP A 116 -2.26 -2.83 -5.31
CA ASP A 116 -1.46 -1.75 -5.87
C ASP A 116 -0.66 -2.26 -7.08
N GLY A 117 -0.58 -1.46 -8.13
CA GLY A 117 0.18 -1.86 -9.31
C GLY A 117 0.18 -0.83 -10.43
N ARG A 118 0.64 -1.28 -11.59
CA ARG A 118 0.68 -0.49 -12.82
C ARG A 118 -0.06 -1.21 -13.93
N VAL A 119 -0.90 -0.48 -14.65
CA VAL A 119 -1.57 -0.97 -15.86
C VAL A 119 -0.52 -1.24 -16.93
N THR A 120 -0.38 -2.51 -17.34
CA THR A 120 0.55 -2.96 -18.39
C THR A 120 -0.14 -3.27 -19.70
N PHE A 121 -1.47 -3.27 -19.73
CA PHE A 121 -2.27 -3.28 -20.94
C PHE A 121 -3.64 -2.66 -20.66
N ALA A 122 -4.12 -1.83 -21.58
CA ALA A 122 -5.49 -1.31 -21.62
C ALA A 122 -5.95 -1.27 -23.08
N GLY A 123 -7.02 -2.00 -23.42
CA GLY A 123 -7.58 -1.99 -24.77
C GLY A 123 -8.40 -3.23 -25.09
N ASN A 124 -8.68 -3.45 -26.38
CA ASN A 124 -9.37 -4.65 -26.84
C ASN A 124 -8.41 -5.85 -26.89
N HIS A 125 -8.81 -6.98 -26.28
CA HIS A 125 -8.00 -8.20 -26.22
C HIS A 125 -8.79 -9.44 -26.65
N GLY A 126 -9.12 -9.52 -27.94
CA GLY A 126 -9.75 -10.69 -28.55
C GLY A 126 -11.10 -11.01 -27.91
N THR A 127 -11.30 -12.25 -27.47
CA THR A 127 -12.58 -12.69 -26.86
C THR A 127 -12.87 -12.02 -25.53
N TYR A 128 -11.87 -11.44 -24.85
CA TYR A 128 -12.09 -10.69 -23.61
C TYR A 128 -12.74 -9.33 -23.86
N GLY A 129 -12.77 -8.82 -25.10
CA GLY A 129 -13.27 -7.46 -25.37
C GLY A 129 -12.38 -6.40 -24.71
N ASN A 130 -12.99 -5.36 -24.11
CA ASN A 130 -12.22 -4.37 -23.35
C ASN A 130 -11.60 -5.03 -22.13
N PHE A 131 -10.29 -4.84 -21.99
CA PHE A 131 -9.45 -5.61 -21.11
C PHE A 131 -8.37 -4.73 -20.50
N ILE A 132 -8.11 -4.95 -19.21
CA ILE A 132 -7.02 -4.33 -18.44
C ILE A 132 -6.20 -5.43 -17.79
N ARG A 133 -4.88 -5.27 -17.86
CA ARG A 133 -3.91 -6.08 -17.11
C ARG A 133 -3.12 -5.16 -16.21
N ILE A 134 -3.02 -5.53 -14.94
CA ILE A 134 -2.24 -4.82 -13.94
C ILE A 134 -1.11 -5.74 -13.48
N ASN A 135 0.13 -5.24 -13.54
CA ASN A 135 1.25 -5.88 -12.86
C ASN A 135 1.38 -5.26 -11.48
N HIS A 136 1.47 -6.10 -10.47
CA HIS A 136 1.72 -5.72 -9.10
C HIS A 136 3.19 -6.00 -8.76
N PRO A 137 3.72 -5.45 -7.66
CA PRO A 137 4.98 -5.93 -7.10
C PRO A 137 4.95 -7.43 -6.82
N ASN A 138 6.13 -8.06 -6.66
CA ASN A 138 6.27 -9.49 -6.35
C ASN A 138 5.68 -10.45 -7.41
N GLU A 139 5.76 -10.07 -8.68
CA GLU A 139 5.38 -10.89 -9.86
C GLU A 139 3.90 -11.26 -9.95
N TYR A 140 3.05 -10.68 -9.10
CA TYR A 140 1.61 -10.86 -9.22
C TYR A 140 1.03 -10.08 -10.40
N GLN A 141 0.02 -10.66 -11.03
CA GLN A 141 -0.71 -10.03 -12.12
C GLN A 141 -2.21 -10.28 -11.96
N SER A 142 -3.00 -9.23 -12.14
CA SER A 142 -4.45 -9.31 -12.24
C SER A 142 -4.91 -8.92 -13.65
N GLN A 143 -6.01 -9.52 -14.08
CA GLN A 143 -6.56 -9.37 -15.42
C GLN A 143 -8.08 -9.21 -15.33
N TYR A 144 -8.61 -8.24 -16.06
CA TYR A 144 -10.02 -7.88 -16.06
C TYR A 144 -10.48 -7.79 -17.51
N GLY A 145 -11.59 -8.45 -17.82
CA GLY A 145 -12.14 -8.51 -19.17
C GLY A 145 -13.63 -8.24 -19.19
N HIS A 146 -14.18 -8.21 -20.40
CA HIS A 146 -15.60 -8.00 -20.69
C HIS A 146 -16.15 -6.65 -20.17
N MET A 147 -15.27 -5.66 -20.06
CA MET A 147 -15.65 -4.33 -19.62
C MET A 147 -16.45 -3.60 -20.71
N THR A 148 -17.34 -2.72 -20.27
CA THR A 148 -18.05 -1.82 -21.20
C THR A 148 -17.15 -0.67 -21.64
N GLU A 149 -16.33 -0.18 -20.71
CA GLU A 149 -15.52 1.03 -20.84
C GLU A 149 -14.24 0.86 -20.01
N LEU A 150 -13.15 1.48 -20.43
CA LEU A 150 -11.89 1.52 -19.68
C LEU A 150 -11.75 2.90 -19.06
N LEU A 151 -11.49 2.94 -17.75
CA LEU A 151 -11.27 4.20 -17.02
C LEU A 151 -9.80 4.53 -16.85
N ASP A 152 -8.93 3.52 -16.98
CA ASP A 152 -7.48 3.65 -16.84
C ASP A 152 -6.77 3.26 -18.13
N ASP A 153 -5.68 3.96 -18.42
CA ASP A 153 -4.85 3.75 -19.61
C ASP A 153 -3.54 3.03 -19.28
N TYR A 154 -2.85 2.58 -20.33
CA TYR A 154 -1.51 1.99 -20.21
C TYR A 154 -0.56 2.91 -19.41
N GLY A 155 0.17 2.31 -18.47
CA GLY A 155 1.17 3.00 -17.65
C GLY A 155 0.62 3.64 -16.38
N GLN A 156 -0.70 3.73 -16.23
CA GLN A 156 -1.32 4.33 -15.05
C GLN A 156 -1.07 3.50 -13.78
N GLU A 157 -0.82 4.20 -12.67
CA GLU A 157 -0.72 3.60 -11.35
C GLU A 157 -2.12 3.47 -10.74
N VAL A 158 -2.37 2.31 -10.14
CA VAL A 158 -3.63 1.98 -9.50
C VAL A 158 -3.37 1.55 -8.07
N LYS A 159 -4.30 1.92 -7.19
CA LYS A 159 -4.26 1.59 -5.77
C LYS A 159 -5.32 0.56 -5.44
N LYS A 160 -4.99 -0.33 -4.52
CA LYS A 160 -5.92 -1.26 -3.89
C LYS A 160 -7.03 -0.45 -3.22
N ARG A 161 -8.29 -0.84 -3.47
CA ARG A 161 -9.46 -0.23 -2.84
C ARG A 161 -9.62 -0.65 -1.38
#